data_AF-A0A524L0N5-F1
#
_entry.id   AF-A0A524L0N5-F1
#
_cell.length_a   1.000
_cell.length_b   1.000
_cell.length_c   1.000
_cell.angle_alpha   90.00
_cell.angle_beta   90.00
_cell.angle_gamma   90.00
#
_symmetry.space_group_name_H-M   'P 1'
#
loop_
_entity.id
_entity.type
_entity.pdbx_description
1 polymer ?
#
loop_
_entity_poly.entity_id
_entity_poly.type
_entity_poly.pdbx_seq_one_letter_code
_entity_poly.pdbx_strand_id
1 'polypeptide(L)'
;MMDGGPSMRDRLVSLLKEGNQDFDHELGDDTSLIRSGLLDSLGLFNLALWIEKETRSRLDLASLDPSKEWETIPDILNFIEEHREG
;
A
#
# COMPACT_ATOMS: atom_id res chain seq x y z
N MET A 1 -17.04 -23.15 3.39
CA MET A 1 -15.99 -23.06 2.35
C MET A 1 -15.76 -21.58 2.08
N MET A 2 -14.64 -21.03 2.53
CA MET A 2 -14.04 -19.84 1.92
C MET A 2 -12.54 -20.11 1.92
N ASP A 3 -12.12 -20.95 0.97
CA ASP A 3 -10.71 -21.02 0.58
C ASP A 3 -10.52 -19.88 -0.42
N GLY A 4 -9.92 -18.80 0.06
CA GLY A 4 -9.75 -17.55 -0.63
C GLY A 4 -8.99 -16.66 0.31
N GLY A 5 -7.67 -16.85 0.40
CA GLY A 5 -6.83 -16.00 1.23
C GLY A 5 -7.08 -14.52 0.95
N PRO A 6 -6.84 -13.63 1.92
CA PRO A 6 -7.03 -12.20 1.73
C PRO A 6 -6.30 -11.76 0.45
N SER A 7 -7.06 -11.13 -0.45
CA SER A 7 -6.52 -10.58 -1.71
C SER A 7 -5.44 -9.55 -1.39
N MET A 8 -4.55 -9.26 -2.33
CA MET A 8 -3.47 -8.27 -2.13
C MET A 8 -4.03 -6.93 -1.62
N ARG A 9 -5.17 -6.50 -2.18
CA ARG A 9 -5.93 -5.33 -1.71
C ARG A 9 -6.32 -5.43 -0.23
N ASP A 10 -6.86 -6.57 0.20
CA ASP A 10 -7.32 -6.78 1.57
C ASP A 10 -6.16 -6.75 2.58
N ARG A 11 -5.01 -7.29 2.18
CA ARG A 11 -3.76 -7.20 2.96
C ARG A 11 -3.25 -5.76 3.06
N LEU A 12 -3.25 -5.02 1.94
CA LEU A 12 -2.87 -3.61 1.92
C LEU A 12 -3.81 -2.77 2.78
N VAL A 13 -5.12 -2.95 2.66
CA VAL A 13 -6.11 -2.25 3.49
C VAL A 13 -5.93 -2.60 4.97
N SER A 14 -5.64 -3.86 5.29
CA SER A 14 -5.33 -4.26 6.66
C SER A 14 -4.09 -3.56 7.20
N LEU A 15 -2.99 -3.50 6.42
CA LEU A 15 -1.77 -2.77 6.79
C LEU A 15 -2.04 -1.28 7.03
N LEU A 16 -2.84 -0.64 6.17
CA LEU A 16 -3.22 0.76 6.32
C LEU A 16 -4.06 0.98 7.58
N LYS A 17 -5.03 0.08 7.85
CA LYS A 17 -5.86 0.11 9.07
C LYS A 17 -5.06 -0.10 10.36
N GLU A 18 -4.03 -0.94 10.33
CA GLU A 18 -3.12 -1.11 11.47
C GLU A 18 -2.30 0.16 11.75
N GLY A 19 -1.91 0.88 10.69
CA GLY A 19 -1.19 2.15 10.81
C GLY A 19 -2.07 3.35 11.19
N ASN A 20 -3.37 3.30 10.88
CA ASN A 20 -4.30 4.40 11.11
C ASN A 20 -5.66 3.87 11.58
N GLN A 21 -5.98 4.08 12.88
CA GLN A 21 -7.23 3.58 13.45
C GLN A 21 -8.49 4.31 12.96
N ASP A 22 -8.33 5.43 12.24
CA ASP A 22 -9.42 6.30 11.77
C ASP A 22 -9.96 5.93 10.38
N PHE A 23 -9.64 4.73 9.88
CA PHE A 23 -10.22 4.19 8.64
C PHE A 23 -11.68 3.74 8.86
N ASP A 24 -12.56 4.70 9.13
CA ASP A 24 -14.01 4.50 9.24
C ASP A 24 -14.69 4.49 7.86
N HIS A 25 -14.06 5.10 6.85
CA HIS A 25 -14.59 5.14 5.48
C HIS A 25 -14.04 4.04 4.57
N GLU A 26 -14.89 3.57 3.66
CA GLU A 26 -14.51 2.68 2.57
C GLU A 26 -13.42 3.36 1.71
N LEU A 27 -12.22 2.78 1.71
CA LEU A 27 -11.13 3.17 0.82
C LEU A 27 -11.53 2.85 -0.63
N GLY A 28 -12.09 3.86 -1.29
CA GLY A 28 -12.32 3.82 -2.73
C GLY A 28 -11.00 3.86 -3.49
N ASP A 29 -10.98 3.26 -4.67
CA ASP A 29 -9.79 3.20 -5.53
C ASP A 29 -9.29 4.58 -5.99
N ASP A 30 -10.14 5.61 -5.95
CA ASP A 30 -9.80 7.00 -6.28
C ASP A 30 -9.31 7.82 -5.05
N THR A 31 -9.26 7.19 -3.86
CA THR A 31 -8.91 7.90 -2.62
C THR A 31 -7.41 8.14 -2.55
N SER A 32 -7.00 9.41 -2.60
CA SER A 32 -5.61 9.79 -2.38
C SER A 32 -5.20 9.53 -0.92
N LEU A 33 -4.39 8.52 -0.67
CA LEU A 33 -3.92 8.13 0.67
C LEU A 33 -3.03 9.21 1.29
N ILE A 34 -2.15 9.80 0.48
CA ILE A 34 -1.21 10.83 0.93
C ILE A 34 -1.91 12.16 1.15
N ARG A 35 -2.74 12.61 0.19
CA ARG A 35 -3.45 13.90 0.30
C ARG A 35 -4.51 13.90 1.40
N SER A 36 -5.13 12.75 1.65
CA SER A 36 -6.11 12.59 2.73
C SER A 36 -5.44 12.51 4.11
N GLY A 37 -4.11 12.43 4.19
CA GLY A 37 -3.39 12.23 5.45
C GLY A 37 -3.57 10.83 6.03
N LEU A 38 -4.03 9.87 5.22
CA LEU A 38 -4.21 8.47 5.62
C LEU A 38 -2.89 7.70 5.59
N LEU A 39 -1.89 8.25 4.89
CA LEU A 39 -0.52 7.72 4.83
C LEU A 39 0.46 8.78 5.35
N ASP A 40 0.72 8.75 6.66
CA ASP A 40 1.78 9.53 7.30
C ASP A 40 3.17 8.98 6.97
N SER A 41 4.22 9.73 7.33
CA SER A 41 5.62 9.34 7.12
C SER A 41 5.97 7.96 7.69
N LEU A 42 5.38 7.57 8.83
CA LEU A 42 5.55 6.23 9.41
C LEU A 42 4.77 5.16 8.65
N GLY A 43 3.53 5.45 8.24
CA GLY A 43 2.71 4.55 7.43
C GLY A 43 3.36 4.25 6.09
N LEU A 44 3.97 5.27 5.47
CA LEU A 44 4.71 5.17 4.23
C LEU A 44 5.96 4.30 4.35
N PHE A 45 6.70 4.45 5.46
CA PHE A 45 7.85 3.58 5.75
C PHE A 45 7.43 2.12 5.97
N ASN A 46 6.34 1.89 6.71
CA ASN A 46 5.79 0.54 6.91
C ASN A 46 5.28 -0.08 5.61
N LEU A 47 4.64 0.73 4.75
CA LEU A 47 4.20 0.31 3.42
C LEU A 47 5.40 -0.12 2.56
N ALA A 48 6.46 0.67 2.55
CA ALA A 48 7.68 0.34 1.83
C ALA A 48 8.27 -1.00 2.28
N LEU A 49 8.44 -1.20 3.59
CA LEU A 49 8.94 -2.46 4.15
C LEU A 49 8.05 -3.65 3.78
N TRP A 50 6.73 -3.43 3.75
CA TRP A 50 5.78 -4.47 3.35
C TRP A 50 5.92 -4.81 1.86
N ILE A 51 6.01 -3.81 0.98
CA ILE A 51 6.21 -4.01 -0.46
C ILE A 51 7.56 -4.70 -0.71
N GLU A 52 8.65 -4.31 -0.04
CA GLU A 52 9.96 -4.97 -0.15
C GLU A 52 9.88 -6.45 0.22
N LYS A 53 9.08 -6.77 1.24
CA LYS A 53 8.86 -8.15 1.68
C LYS A 53 8.04 -8.95 0.68
N GLU A 54 6.99 -8.38 0.12
CA GLU A 54 6.12 -9.06 -0.85
C GLU A 54 6.81 -9.24 -2.22
N THR A 55 7.56 -8.24 -2.68
CA THR A 55 8.29 -8.26 -3.95
C THR A 55 9.64 -8.97 -3.86
N ARG A 56 10.17 -9.16 -2.64
CA ARG A 56 11.57 -9.56 -2.38
C ARG A 56 12.61 -8.66 -3.05
N SER A 57 12.20 -7.46 -3.45
CA SER A 57 13.01 -6.45 -4.10
C SER A 57 13.25 -5.31 -3.12
N ARG A 58 14.47 -4.77 -3.12
CA ARG A 58 14.78 -3.60 -2.30
C ARG A 58 14.22 -2.36 -2.98
N LEU A 59 13.42 -1.57 -2.26
CA LEU A 59 12.86 -0.34 -2.77
C LEU A 59 13.77 0.82 -2.46
N ASP A 60 14.07 1.63 -3.47
CA ASP A 60 14.81 2.87 -3.28
C ASP A 60 13.84 4.01 -2.96
N LEU A 61 13.47 4.13 -1.69
CA LEU A 61 12.61 5.20 -1.19
C LEU A 61 13.15 6.62 -1.46
N ALA A 62 14.44 6.75 -1.75
CA ALA A 62 15.06 8.04 -2.08
C ALA A 62 14.76 8.47 -3.51
N SER A 63 14.54 7.52 -4.43
CA SER A 63 14.21 7.78 -5.83
C SER A 63 12.71 7.66 -6.11
N LEU A 64 11.97 6.95 -5.26
CA LEU A 64 10.53 6.78 -5.34
C LEU A 64 9.81 8.08 -4.97
N ASP A 65 8.82 8.48 -5.77
CA ASP A 65 7.95 9.63 -5.47
C ASP A 65 6.60 9.09 -4.98
N PRO A 66 6.40 8.92 -3.66
CA PRO A 66 5.21 8.25 -3.14
C PRO A 66 3.94 9.02 -3.47
N SER A 67 4.02 10.35 -3.66
CA SER A 67 2.88 11.18 -4.07
C SER A 67 2.38 10.88 -5.48
N LYS A 68 3.15 10.14 -6.28
CA LYS A 68 2.75 9.67 -7.62
C LYS A 68 2.58 8.16 -7.66
N GLU A 69 3.53 7.43 -7.10
CA GLU A 69 3.56 5.96 -7.23
C GLU A 69 2.69 5.27 -6.18
N TRP A 70 2.41 5.93 -5.05
CA TRP A 70 1.58 5.40 -3.96
C TRP A 70 0.43 6.36 -3.60
N GLU A 71 -0.06 7.14 -4.57
CA GLU A 71 -1.14 8.10 -4.33
C GLU A 71 -2.43 7.36 -3.95
N THR A 72 -2.73 6.23 -4.60
CA THR A 72 -3.96 5.47 -4.43
C THR A 72 -3.72 3.98 -4.16
N ILE A 73 -4.76 3.25 -3.73
CA ILE A 73 -4.73 1.79 -3.59
C ILE A 73 -4.31 1.10 -4.91
N PRO A 74 -4.94 1.39 -6.08
CA PRO A 74 -4.56 0.74 -7.33
C PRO A 74 -3.14 1.08 -7.78
N ASP A 75 -2.63 2.30 -7.52
CA ASP A 75 -1.22 2.65 -7.81
C ASP A 75 -0.25 1.74 -7.05
N ILE A 76 -0.48 1.54 -5.74
CA ILE A 76 0.33 0.65 -4.91
C ILE A 76 0.25 -0.79 -5.41
N LEU A 77 -0.95 -1.26 -5.75
CA LEU A 77 -1.13 -2.63 -6.26
C LEU A 77 -0.41 -2.82 -7.59
N ASN A 78 -0.54 -1.89 -8.52
CA ASN A 78 0.16 -1.91 -9.80
C ASN A 78 1.68 -1.90 -9.58
N PHE A 79 2.17 -1.03 -8.69
CA PHE A 79 3.59 -0.97 -8.34
C PHE A 79 4.12 -2.32 -7.82
N ILE A 80 3.38 -3.00 -6.95
CA ILE A 80 3.76 -4.33 -6.46
C ILE A 80 3.77 -5.35 -7.61
N GLU A 81 2.78 -5.32 -8.50
CA GLU A 81 2.73 -6.22 -9.65
C GLU A 81 3.89 -5.99 -10.62
N GLU A 82 4.30 -4.75 -10.86
CA GLU A 82 5.45 -4.43 -11.71
C GLU A 82 6.80 -4.82 -11.06
N HIS A 83 6.90 -4.75 -9.74
CA HIS A 83 8.12 -5.08 -8.99
C HIS A 83 8.21 -6.54 -8.53
N ARG A 84 7.12 -7.31 -8.65
CA ARG A 84 7.11 -8.73 -8.34
C ARG A 84 7.81 -9.49 -9.46
N GLU A 85 9.07 -9.86 -9.22
CA GLU A 85 9.71 -10.85 -10.07
C GLU A 85 8.96 -12.19 -9.93
N GLY A 86 8.56 -12.76 -11.06
CA GLY A 86 7.80 -14.02 -11.16
C GLY A 86 8.56 -15.23 -10.63
#